data_AF-X1HP15-F1
#
_entry.id   AF-X1HP15-F1
#
_cell.length_a   1.000
_cell.length_b   1.000
_cell.length_c   1.000
_cell.angle_alpha   90.00
_cell.angle_beta   90.00
_cell.angle_gamma   90.00
#
_symmetry.space_group_name_H-M   'P 1'
#
loop_
_entity.id
_entity.type
_entity.pdbx_description
1 polymer ?
#
loop_
_entity_poly.entity_id
_entity_poly.type
_entity_poly.pdbx_seq_one_letter_code
_entity_poly.pdbx_strand_id
1 'polypeptide(L)'
;YPGKTSGLEINDLRRAEFNESPGMFKIFMMHTMIDKARGDLPVDALEISKIPFADYYALGHLHIDFQYENFVYPGPIFPNNFKELEDLEHGRFCIIDTELDTKNQFRKIELKMKEVVSFDIKIENALLATEKIISELEKKDLDDKIVLLRLRGILETGKNSDIKFSPFLNKELPLCPGCKPNKANSIPRSTEVFPQPMSPDNKIEPSGNIISWFL
;
A
#
# COMPACT_ATOMS: atom_id res chain seq x y z
N TYR A 1 -9.44 8.22 -23.58
CA TYR A 1 -8.18 7.57 -23.96
C TYR A 1 -7.88 6.48 -22.92
N PRO A 2 -8.30 5.21 -23.08
CA PRO A 2 -7.87 4.14 -22.19
C PRO A 2 -6.83 3.25 -22.90
N GLY A 3 -5.74 2.89 -22.21
CA GLY A 3 -4.90 1.74 -22.62
C GLY A 3 -3.40 1.97 -22.79
N LYS A 4 -2.82 3.09 -22.35
CA LYS A 4 -1.36 3.21 -22.24
C LYS A 4 -0.92 2.89 -20.81
N THR A 5 0.20 2.21 -20.64
CA THR A 5 0.83 1.99 -19.33
C THR A 5 1.22 3.32 -18.70
N SER A 6 1.07 3.44 -17.37
CA SER A 6 1.39 4.65 -16.60
C SER A 6 2.75 5.22 -16.99
N GLY A 7 2.81 6.53 -17.24
CA GLY A 7 4.00 7.22 -17.74
C GLY A 7 3.98 7.52 -19.25
N LEU A 8 3.45 6.63 -20.09
CA LEU A 8 3.35 6.87 -21.54
C LEU A 8 2.23 7.86 -21.91
N GLU A 9 1.34 8.13 -20.96
CA GLU A 9 0.25 9.10 -21.08
C GLU A 9 0.67 10.53 -20.73
N ILE A 10 1.78 10.74 -20.01
CA ILE A 10 2.18 12.06 -19.52
C ILE A 10 2.34 13.06 -20.68
N ASN A 11 2.97 12.62 -21.76
CA ASN A 11 3.13 13.48 -22.95
C ASN A 11 1.81 13.86 -23.61
N ASP A 12 0.81 12.97 -23.58
CA ASP A 12 -0.52 13.26 -24.13
C ASP A 12 -1.30 14.19 -23.20
N LEU A 13 -1.20 13.99 -21.88
CA LEU A 13 -1.81 14.83 -20.85
C LEU A 13 -1.26 16.26 -20.87
N ARG A 14 0.04 16.45 -21.15
CA ARG A 14 0.66 17.77 -21.36
C ARG A 14 0.09 18.55 -22.54
N ARG A 15 -0.59 17.87 -23.48
CA ARG A 15 -1.25 18.46 -24.65
C ARG A 15 -2.77 18.45 -24.53
N ALA A 16 -3.30 18.11 -23.35
CA ALA A 16 -4.74 18.09 -23.14
C ALA A 16 -5.28 19.53 -23.14
N GLU A 17 -6.38 19.72 -23.85
CA GLU A 17 -7.11 20.98 -23.90
C GLU A 17 -8.59 20.68 -23.63
N PHE A 18 -9.27 21.59 -22.92
CA PHE A 18 -10.70 21.45 -22.66
C PHE A 18 -11.49 22.31 -23.64
N ASN A 19 -12.64 21.79 -24.05
CA ASN A 19 -13.62 22.59 -24.77
C ASN A 19 -14.25 23.62 -23.82
N GLU A 20 -14.61 24.76 -24.41
CA GLU A 20 -15.37 25.79 -23.71
C GLU A 20 -16.70 25.21 -23.20
N SER A 21 -16.92 25.37 -21.90
CA SER A 21 -18.10 24.86 -21.19
C SER A 21 -18.47 25.82 -20.05
N PRO A 22 -18.97 27.02 -20.37
CA PRO A 22 -19.26 28.05 -19.39
C PRO A 22 -20.29 27.58 -18.35
N GLY A 23 -20.00 27.81 -17.06
CA GLY A 23 -20.91 27.48 -15.95
C GLY A 23 -20.99 26.00 -15.57
N MET A 24 -20.21 25.13 -16.21
CA MET A 24 -20.15 23.70 -15.87
C MET A 24 -18.95 23.42 -14.94
N PHE A 25 -19.16 22.53 -13.96
CA PHE A 25 -18.09 22.02 -13.12
C PHE A 25 -17.21 21.04 -13.89
N LYS A 26 -15.92 21.37 -14.05
CA LYS A 26 -14.96 20.60 -14.83
C LYS A 26 -14.22 19.61 -13.94
N ILE A 27 -14.31 18.33 -14.29
CA ILE A 27 -13.55 17.25 -13.65
C ILE A 27 -12.54 16.70 -14.63
N PHE A 28 -11.27 16.62 -14.22
CA PHE A 28 -10.23 15.96 -15.01
C PHE A 28 -9.70 14.73 -14.27
N MET A 29 -9.84 13.56 -14.90
CA MET A 29 -9.43 12.27 -14.31
C MET A 29 -8.15 11.77 -14.94
N MET A 30 -7.15 11.40 -14.12
CA MET A 30 -5.85 10.92 -14.59
C MET A 30 -5.29 9.83 -13.66
N HIS A 31 -4.55 8.86 -14.21
CA HIS A 31 -3.92 7.79 -13.43
C HIS A 31 -2.38 7.88 -13.53
N THR A 32 -1.86 9.04 -13.13
CA THR A 32 -0.43 9.37 -13.22
C THR A 32 0.04 10.10 -11.96
N MET A 33 1.35 10.26 -11.83
CA MET A 33 1.99 11.07 -10.80
C MET A 33 2.09 12.55 -11.24
N ILE A 34 1.83 13.47 -10.31
CA ILE A 34 2.08 14.92 -10.48
C ILE A 34 3.37 15.35 -9.77
N ASP A 35 3.99 16.43 -10.23
CA ASP A 35 5.23 16.98 -9.69
C ASP A 35 5.15 17.27 -8.17
N LYS A 36 4.00 17.74 -7.68
CA LYS A 36 3.77 18.01 -6.24
C LYS A 36 3.72 16.75 -5.36
N ALA A 37 3.39 15.60 -5.93
CA ALA A 37 3.25 14.34 -5.19
C ALA A 37 4.46 13.40 -5.37
N ARG A 38 5.40 13.74 -6.27
CA ARG A 38 6.56 12.90 -6.60
C ARG A 38 7.58 12.77 -5.46
N GLY A 39 7.77 13.83 -4.67
CA GLY A 39 8.91 13.93 -3.76
C GLY A 39 10.24 13.84 -4.52
N ASP A 40 11.17 13.04 -3.99
CA ASP A 40 12.53 12.84 -4.53
C ASP A 40 12.65 11.68 -5.53
N LEU A 41 11.53 11.07 -5.93
CA LEU A 41 11.55 9.92 -6.85
C LEU A 41 12.04 10.37 -8.24
N PRO A 42 13.03 9.68 -8.84
CA PRO A 42 13.57 10.03 -10.15
C PRO A 42 12.68 9.50 -11.30
N VAL A 43 11.37 9.76 -11.23
CA VAL A 43 10.37 9.35 -12.21
C VAL A 43 9.75 10.56 -12.90
N ASP A 44 9.32 10.40 -14.16
CA ASP A 44 8.62 11.46 -14.88
C ASP A 44 7.27 11.71 -14.20
N ALA A 45 6.92 12.99 -14.08
CA ALA A 45 5.70 13.44 -13.41
C ALA A 45 5.08 14.59 -14.20
N LEU A 46 3.75 14.66 -14.12
CA LEU A 46 2.99 15.70 -14.79
C LEU A 46 3.11 17.02 -14.02
N GLU A 47 3.58 18.06 -14.69
CA GLU A 47 3.68 19.38 -14.10
C GLU A 47 2.30 20.03 -14.02
N ILE A 48 1.84 20.35 -12.81
CA ILE A 48 0.50 20.94 -12.60
C ILE A 48 0.31 22.28 -13.32
N SER A 49 1.39 22.98 -13.67
CA SER A 49 1.35 24.25 -14.40
C SER A 49 1.13 24.09 -15.90
N LYS A 50 1.29 22.87 -16.44
CA LYS A 50 1.17 22.59 -17.89
C LYS A 50 -0.18 21.99 -18.28
N ILE A 51 -1.07 21.77 -17.32
CA ILE A 51 -2.38 21.15 -17.55
C ILE A 51 -3.49 22.20 -17.53
N PRO A 52 -4.55 21.98 -18.31
CA PRO A 52 -5.67 22.92 -18.39
C PRO A 52 -6.42 22.97 -17.06
N PHE A 53 -6.97 24.15 -16.73
CA PHE A 53 -7.74 24.36 -15.51
C PHE A 53 -9.01 23.50 -15.48
N ALA A 54 -9.14 22.67 -14.44
CA ALA A 54 -10.36 22.00 -14.01
C ALA A 54 -10.72 22.45 -12.59
N ASP A 55 -11.99 22.36 -12.22
CA ASP A 55 -12.46 22.62 -10.86
C ASP A 55 -12.10 21.47 -9.91
N TYR A 56 -11.95 20.26 -10.43
CA TYR A 56 -11.45 19.10 -9.68
C TYR A 56 -10.57 18.17 -10.53
N TYR A 57 -9.45 17.73 -9.97
CA TYR A 57 -8.60 16.72 -10.58
C TYR A 57 -8.63 15.42 -9.76
N ALA A 58 -9.26 14.39 -10.34
CA ALA A 58 -9.35 13.05 -9.76
C ALA A 58 -8.11 12.25 -10.17
N LEU A 59 -7.18 12.07 -9.24
CA LEU A 59 -5.92 11.39 -9.51
C LEU A 59 -5.96 9.94 -8.98
N GLY A 60 -5.28 9.05 -9.67
CA GLY A 60 -4.95 7.69 -9.23
C GLY A 60 -3.48 7.38 -9.51
N HIS A 61 -3.05 6.15 -9.25
CA HIS A 61 -1.66 5.63 -9.32
C HIS A 61 -0.95 5.60 -7.97
N LEU A 62 -0.96 6.71 -7.23
CA LEU A 62 -0.29 6.75 -5.93
C LEU A 62 -1.19 6.22 -4.83
N HIS A 63 -0.67 5.24 -4.09
CA HIS A 63 -1.33 4.67 -2.92
C HIS A 63 -1.00 5.49 -1.66
N ILE A 64 -1.37 6.77 -1.68
CA ILE A 64 -1.15 7.72 -0.59
C ILE A 64 -2.39 8.59 -0.39
N ASP A 65 -2.57 9.11 0.82
CA ASP A 65 -3.51 10.20 1.06
C ASP A 65 -2.82 11.53 0.75
N PHE A 66 -3.13 12.10 -0.41
CA PHE A 66 -2.54 13.36 -0.86
C PHE A 66 -3.58 14.30 -1.43
N GLN A 67 -3.52 15.56 -1.00
CA GLN A 67 -4.30 16.64 -1.57
C GLN A 67 -3.45 17.89 -1.70
N TYR A 68 -3.47 18.48 -2.89
CA TYR A 68 -2.89 19.79 -3.17
C TYR A 68 -3.93 20.61 -3.92
N GLU A 69 -4.46 21.66 -3.29
CA GLU A 69 -5.59 22.42 -3.83
C GLU A 69 -6.76 21.48 -4.22
N ASN A 70 -7.14 21.46 -5.49
CA ASN A 70 -8.18 20.59 -6.06
C ASN A 70 -7.63 19.32 -6.74
N PHE A 71 -6.33 19.03 -6.56
CA PHE A 71 -5.70 17.77 -6.97
C PHE A 71 -5.77 16.76 -5.84
N VAL A 72 -6.47 15.65 -6.06
CA VAL A 72 -6.70 14.66 -5.01
C VAL A 72 -6.28 13.28 -5.49
N TYR A 73 -5.33 12.68 -4.76
CA TYR A 73 -5.17 11.23 -4.71
C TYR A 73 -5.98 10.72 -3.51
N PRO A 74 -7.07 9.98 -3.75
CA PRO A 74 -7.89 9.48 -2.66
C PRO A 74 -7.22 8.33 -1.91
N GLY A 75 -6.06 7.82 -2.36
CA GLY A 75 -5.44 6.61 -1.86
C GLY A 75 -6.14 5.32 -2.34
N PRO A 76 -5.68 4.16 -1.88
CA PRO A 76 -6.28 2.89 -2.26
C PRO A 76 -7.56 2.62 -1.47
N ILE A 77 -8.49 1.87 -2.09
CA ILE A 77 -9.68 1.34 -1.40
C ILE A 77 -9.34 0.21 -0.42
N PHE A 78 -8.15 -0.39 -0.57
CA PHE A 78 -7.59 -1.39 0.32
C PHE A 78 -6.06 -1.34 0.21
N PRO A 79 -5.33 -1.12 1.31
CA PRO A 79 -3.86 -1.18 1.34
C PRO A 79 -3.37 -2.55 0.83
N ASN A 80 -2.58 -2.57 -0.25
CA ASN A 80 -2.35 -3.81 -1.01
C ASN A 80 -1.02 -4.51 -0.67
N ASN A 81 -0.16 -3.88 0.13
CA ASN A 81 1.14 -4.41 0.52
C ASN A 81 1.42 -4.13 2.00
N PHE A 82 2.48 -4.75 2.51
CA PHE A 82 2.85 -4.69 3.92
C PHE A 82 3.09 -3.25 4.40
N LYS A 83 3.79 -2.45 3.59
CA LYS A 83 4.07 -1.05 3.90
C LYS A 83 2.81 -0.22 3.92
N GLU A 84 1.92 -0.41 2.95
CA GLU A 84 0.63 0.29 2.92
C GLU A 84 -0.27 -0.09 4.09
N LEU A 85 -0.30 -1.36 4.50
CA LEU A 85 -1.07 -1.77 5.67
C LEU A 85 -0.54 -1.13 6.96
N GLU A 86 0.78 -0.96 7.08
CA GLU A 86 1.41 -0.23 8.21
C GLU A 86 1.17 1.28 8.15
N ASP A 87 1.29 1.90 6.97
CA ASP A 87 1.26 3.35 6.81
C ASP A 87 -0.18 3.91 6.70
N LEU A 88 -1.09 3.16 6.07
CA LEU A 88 -2.46 3.63 5.77
C LEU A 88 -3.51 3.02 6.70
N GLU A 89 -3.31 1.79 7.17
CA GLU A 89 -4.19 1.01 8.07
C GLU A 89 -5.62 0.72 7.56
N HIS A 90 -6.14 1.53 6.63
CA HIS A 90 -7.49 1.46 6.12
C HIS A 90 -7.55 1.92 4.66
N GLY A 91 -8.63 1.53 3.98
CA GLY A 91 -8.97 2.05 2.67
C GLY A 91 -9.59 3.44 2.75
N ARG A 92 -9.67 4.14 1.62
CA ARG A 92 -10.33 5.45 1.53
C ARG A 92 -10.86 5.74 0.14
N PHE A 93 -11.86 6.62 0.08
CA PHE A 93 -12.34 7.25 -1.15
C PHE A 93 -12.78 8.69 -0.87
N CYS A 94 -12.90 9.51 -1.92
CA CYS A 94 -13.31 10.91 -1.81
C CYS A 94 -14.71 11.10 -2.40
N ILE A 95 -15.58 11.79 -1.68
CA ILE A 95 -16.86 12.31 -2.16
C ILE A 95 -16.71 13.82 -2.34
N ILE A 96 -17.21 14.32 -3.46
CA ILE A 96 -17.14 15.73 -3.81
C ILE A 96 -18.53 16.29 -4.03
N ASP A 97 -18.79 17.40 -3.37
CA ASP A 97 -20.01 18.17 -3.57
C ASP A 97 -19.74 19.31 -4.56
N THR A 98 -20.37 19.25 -5.73
CA THR A 98 -20.16 20.23 -6.81
C THR A 98 -20.92 21.54 -6.58
N GLU A 99 -21.80 21.61 -5.58
CA GLU A 99 -22.63 22.78 -5.28
C GLU A 99 -22.08 23.65 -4.13
N LEU A 100 -21.14 23.12 -3.34
CA LEU A 100 -20.55 23.81 -2.20
C LEU A 100 -19.27 24.60 -2.56
N ASP A 101 -19.06 25.73 -1.87
CA ASP A 101 -17.83 26.51 -1.96
C ASP A 101 -16.58 25.71 -1.51
N THR A 102 -15.45 26.05 -2.11
CA THR A 102 -14.15 25.33 -2.16
C THR A 102 -13.61 24.73 -0.85
N LYS A 103 -13.97 25.23 0.34
CA LYS A 103 -13.41 24.71 1.61
C LYS A 103 -14.07 23.43 2.13
N ASN A 104 -15.35 23.20 1.82
CA ASN A 104 -16.11 22.05 2.33
C ASN A 104 -16.47 21.03 1.23
N GLN A 105 -15.93 21.22 0.04
CA GLN A 105 -16.25 20.43 -1.14
C GLN A 105 -15.73 18.97 -1.04
N PHE A 106 -14.62 18.72 -0.34
CA PHE A 106 -13.97 17.40 -0.31
C PHE A 106 -14.27 16.65 0.98
N ARG A 107 -14.89 15.46 0.86
CA ARG A 107 -15.15 14.55 1.98
C ARG A 107 -14.43 13.23 1.74
N LYS A 108 -13.31 13.03 2.41
CA LYS A 108 -12.62 11.73 2.43
C LYS A 108 -13.34 10.81 3.41
N ILE A 109 -13.73 9.63 2.93
CA ILE A 109 -14.42 8.60 3.69
C ILE A 109 -13.48 7.42 3.84
N GLU A 110 -13.23 7.05 5.09
CA GLU A 110 -12.42 5.90 5.44
C GLU A 110 -13.26 4.63 5.34
N LEU A 111 -12.69 3.60 4.72
CA LEU A 111 -13.27 2.27 4.65
C LEU A 111 -12.78 1.48 5.84
N LYS A 112 -13.68 1.18 6.77
CA LYS A 112 -13.37 0.40 7.97
C LYS A 112 -12.78 -0.95 7.58
N MET A 113 -11.61 -1.23 8.13
CA MET A 113 -10.91 -2.50 8.01
C MET A 113 -10.66 -3.07 9.40
N LYS A 114 -10.21 -4.33 9.45
CA LYS A 114 -9.70 -4.92 10.68
C LYS A 114 -8.48 -4.14 11.14
N GLU A 115 -8.30 -4.04 12.46
CA GLU A 115 -7.12 -3.41 13.05
C GLU A 115 -5.85 -4.11 12.56
N VAL A 116 -4.83 -3.33 12.20
CA VAL A 116 -3.54 -3.84 11.76
C VAL A 116 -2.57 -3.84 12.95
N VAL A 117 -1.97 -5.00 13.25
CA VAL A 117 -1.00 -5.15 14.32
C VAL A 117 0.32 -5.63 13.73
N SER A 118 1.34 -4.78 13.82
CA SER A 118 2.69 -5.10 13.37
C SER A 118 3.60 -5.61 14.49
N PHE A 119 4.48 -6.55 14.11
CA PHE A 119 5.52 -7.15 14.92
C PHE A 119 6.82 -7.14 14.12
N ASP A 120 7.89 -6.66 14.76
CA ASP A 120 9.23 -6.67 14.19
C ASP A 120 10.17 -7.36 15.18
N ILE A 121 10.58 -8.59 14.85
CA ILE A 121 11.30 -9.46 15.76
C ILE A 121 12.68 -9.78 15.21
N LYS A 122 13.71 -9.46 15.98
CA LYS A 122 15.09 -9.86 15.67
C LYS A 122 15.34 -11.32 16.04
N ILE A 123 15.80 -12.14 15.10
CA ILE A 123 16.14 -13.56 15.28
C ILE A 123 17.61 -13.80 14.96
N GLU A 124 18.33 -14.36 15.94
CA GLU A 124 19.76 -14.74 15.82
C GLU A 124 19.98 -16.24 16.00
N ASN A 125 19.06 -16.91 16.70
CA ASN A 125 19.07 -18.35 16.92
C ASN A 125 17.77 -18.97 16.41
N ALA A 126 17.86 -19.78 15.36
CA ALA A 126 16.69 -20.39 14.71
C ALA A 126 15.97 -21.40 15.61
N LEU A 127 16.69 -22.06 16.52
CA LEU A 127 16.12 -23.09 17.41
C LEU A 127 15.15 -22.49 18.43
N LEU A 128 15.45 -21.27 18.91
CA LEU A 128 14.62 -20.54 19.88
C LEU A 128 13.64 -19.57 19.21
N ALA A 129 13.71 -19.40 17.89
CA ALA A 129 12.94 -18.42 17.15
C ALA A 129 11.43 -18.64 17.31
N THR A 130 10.98 -19.89 17.24
CA THR A 130 9.55 -20.23 17.31
C THR A 130 8.92 -19.81 18.65
N GLU A 131 9.57 -20.15 19.77
CA GLU A 131 9.10 -19.77 21.11
C GLU A 131 9.13 -18.26 21.32
N LYS A 132 10.19 -17.60 20.82
CA LYS A 132 10.30 -16.14 20.84
C LYS A 132 9.16 -15.47 20.06
N ILE A 133 8.83 -15.96 18.86
CA ILE A 133 7.73 -15.41 18.07
C ILE A 133 6.40 -15.56 18.81
N ILE A 134 6.10 -16.76 19.32
CA ILE A 134 4.85 -17.03 20.04
C ILE A 134 4.72 -16.11 21.26
N SER A 135 5.77 -16.01 22.07
CA SER A 135 5.77 -15.15 23.26
C SER A 135 5.60 -13.66 22.95
N GLU A 136 6.06 -13.17 21.80
CA GLU A 136 5.77 -11.79 21.37
C GLU A 136 4.31 -11.64 20.90
N LEU A 137 3.79 -12.61 20.15
CA LEU A 137 2.42 -12.60 19.66
C LEU A 137 1.39 -12.64 20.80
N GLU A 138 1.64 -13.43 21.86
CA GLU A 138 0.76 -13.57 23.03
C GLU A 138 0.65 -12.31 23.89
N LYS A 139 1.56 -11.33 23.72
CA LYS A 139 1.50 -10.06 24.46
C LYS A 139 0.37 -9.13 24.00
N LYS A 140 -0.17 -9.37 22.81
CA LYS A 140 -1.24 -8.55 22.23
C LYS A 140 -2.48 -9.40 21.99
N ASP A 141 -3.64 -8.77 22.07
CA ASP A 141 -4.87 -9.36 21.56
C ASP A 141 -4.85 -9.31 20.03
N LEU A 142 -4.93 -10.47 19.40
CA LEU A 142 -4.84 -10.67 17.94
C LEU A 142 -6.18 -11.10 17.35
N ASP A 143 -7.25 -11.16 18.16
CA ASP A 143 -8.56 -11.60 17.67
C ASP A 143 -9.17 -10.58 16.70
N ASP A 144 -9.62 -11.07 15.56
CA ASP A 144 -10.18 -10.26 14.46
C ASP A 144 -9.27 -9.14 13.91
N LYS A 145 -7.95 -9.35 13.92
CA LYS A 145 -6.94 -8.38 13.43
C LYS A 145 -6.14 -8.90 12.25
N ILE A 146 -5.58 -7.98 11.47
CA ILE A 146 -4.57 -8.26 10.44
C ILE A 146 -3.21 -8.23 11.14
N VAL A 147 -2.47 -9.34 11.12
CA VAL A 147 -1.18 -9.45 11.80
C VAL A 147 -0.05 -9.39 10.80
N LEU A 148 0.82 -8.40 10.98
CA LEU A 148 2.00 -8.16 10.15
C LEU A 148 3.25 -8.60 10.91
N LEU A 149 3.83 -9.75 10.54
CA LEU A 149 5.03 -10.29 11.19
C LEU A 149 6.27 -10.12 10.32
N ARG A 150 7.22 -9.30 10.79
CA ARG A 150 8.54 -9.10 10.17
C ARG A 150 9.63 -9.73 11.03
N LEU A 151 10.35 -10.70 10.47
CA LEU A 151 11.51 -11.32 11.11
C LEU A 151 12.79 -10.79 10.46
N ARG A 152 13.74 -10.31 11.28
CA ARG A 152 15.02 -9.76 10.80
C ARG A 152 16.18 -10.32 11.60
N GLY A 153 17.37 -10.39 11.03
CA GLY A 153 18.58 -10.78 11.76
C GLY A 153 19.48 -11.74 10.97
N ILE A 154 20.59 -12.12 11.60
CA ILE A 154 21.57 -13.05 11.05
C ILE A 154 21.56 -14.27 11.95
N LEU A 155 21.33 -15.45 11.35
CA LEU A 155 21.35 -16.70 12.11
C LEU A 155 22.79 -17.09 12.44
N GLU A 156 23.14 -17.04 13.71
CA GLU A 156 24.40 -17.53 14.24
C GLU A 156 24.32 -19.04 14.53
N THR A 157 23.13 -19.53 14.84
CA THR A 157 22.88 -20.93 15.21
C THR A 157 21.59 -21.45 14.59
N GLY A 158 21.65 -22.68 14.06
CA GLY A 158 20.52 -23.35 13.39
C GLY A 158 20.33 -22.93 11.93
N LYS A 159 19.31 -23.47 11.29
CA LYS A 159 18.94 -23.19 9.89
C LYS A 159 17.56 -22.58 9.82
N ASN A 160 17.26 -21.87 8.73
CA ASN A 160 15.92 -21.32 8.47
C ASN A 160 14.80 -22.37 8.60
N SER A 161 15.07 -23.63 8.25
CA SER A 161 14.12 -24.75 8.36
C SER A 161 13.72 -25.08 9.79
N ASP A 162 14.51 -24.65 10.79
CA ASP A 162 14.25 -24.94 12.20
C ASP A 162 13.17 -24.01 12.79
N ILE A 163 12.90 -22.87 12.13
CA ILE A 163 11.84 -21.94 12.50
C ILE A 163 10.50 -22.49 12.02
N LYS A 164 9.62 -22.87 12.95
CA LYS A 164 8.32 -23.50 12.64
C LYS A 164 7.19 -22.49 12.78
N PHE A 165 6.54 -22.18 11.67
CA PHE A 165 5.41 -21.24 11.62
C PHE A 165 4.04 -21.92 11.82
N SER A 166 3.96 -23.23 11.61
CA SER A 166 2.73 -24.02 11.71
C SER A 166 1.93 -23.83 13.02
N PRO A 167 2.57 -23.71 14.21
CA PRO A 167 1.83 -23.61 15.47
C PRO A 167 0.87 -22.42 15.57
N PHE A 168 1.14 -21.31 14.87
CA PHE A 168 0.32 -20.10 14.91
C PHE A 168 -0.37 -19.77 13.58
N LEU A 169 0.01 -20.42 12.47
CA LEU A 169 -0.72 -20.33 11.19
C LEU A 169 -2.01 -21.16 11.16
N ASN A 170 -2.08 -22.25 11.93
CA ASN A 170 -3.17 -23.23 11.85
C ASN A 170 -4.35 -22.97 12.82
N LYS A 171 -4.43 -21.78 13.44
CA LYS A 171 -5.70 -21.33 14.02
C LYS A 171 -6.59 -20.86 12.86
N GLU A 172 -7.15 -21.82 12.12
CA GLU A 172 -8.08 -21.53 11.03
C GLU A 172 -9.24 -20.67 11.55
N LEU A 173 -9.41 -19.49 10.97
CA LEU A 173 -10.66 -18.74 11.04
C LEU A 173 -11.77 -19.65 10.50
N PRO A 174 -12.90 -19.83 11.21
CA PRO A 174 -14.00 -20.61 10.67
C PRO A 174 -14.47 -19.97 9.37
N LEU A 175 -14.23 -20.66 8.25
CA LEU A 175 -14.80 -20.31 6.96
C LEU A 175 -16.32 -20.22 7.12
N CYS A 176 -16.93 -19.17 6.58
CA CYS A 176 -18.38 -18.93 6.62
C CYS A 176 -19.15 -20.24 6.34
N PRO A 177 -20.16 -20.59 7.16
CA PRO A 177 -20.88 -21.85 7.01
C PRO A 177 -21.59 -21.90 5.65
N GLY A 178 -20.99 -22.61 4.69
CA GLY A 178 -21.48 -22.73 3.32
C GLY A 178 -20.38 -22.76 2.25
N CYS A 179 -19.18 -22.27 2.54
CA CYS A 179 -18.05 -22.33 1.60
C CYS A 179 -17.36 -23.69 1.66
N LYS A 180 -17.58 -24.55 0.65
CA LYS A 180 -16.73 -25.73 0.47
C LYS A 180 -15.29 -25.28 0.20
N PRO A 181 -14.27 -25.87 0.84
CA PRO A 181 -12.88 -25.54 0.55
C PRO A 181 -12.56 -25.94 -0.89
N ASN A 182 -12.50 -24.95 -1.79
CA ASN A 182 -11.83 -25.15 -3.07
C ASN A 182 -10.33 -25.24 -2.81
N LYS A 183 -9.65 -26.21 -3.45
CA LYS A 183 -8.18 -26.37 -3.44
C LYS A 183 -7.39 -25.13 -3.91
N ALA A 184 -8.08 -24.03 -4.23
CA ALA A 184 -7.53 -22.75 -4.66
C ALA A 184 -7.49 -21.67 -3.55
N ASN A 185 -8.04 -21.94 -2.36
CA ASN A 185 -7.94 -21.00 -1.21
C ASN A 185 -6.61 -21.16 -0.46
N SER A 186 -5.49 -21.22 -1.18
CA SER A 186 -4.21 -20.89 -0.56
C SER A 186 -4.23 -19.40 -0.27
N ILE A 187 -4.04 -19.02 0.99
CA ILE A 187 -3.57 -17.68 1.37
C ILE A 187 -2.49 -17.28 0.35
N PRO A 188 -2.59 -16.11 -0.32
CA PRO A 188 -1.59 -15.72 -1.29
C PRO A 188 -0.23 -15.66 -0.58
N ARG A 189 0.62 -16.65 -0.85
CA ARG A 189 2.04 -16.61 -0.50
C ARG A 189 2.72 -15.72 -1.53
N SER A 190 2.78 -14.42 -1.25
CA SER A 190 3.68 -13.53 -1.99
C SER A 190 5.03 -13.52 -1.29
N THR A 191 6.01 -14.24 -1.84
CA THR A 191 7.41 -14.05 -1.48
C THR A 191 7.91 -12.84 -2.28
N GLU A 192 7.89 -11.66 -1.69
CA GLU A 192 8.47 -10.47 -2.33
C GLU A 192 9.90 -10.26 -1.81
N VAL A 193 10.87 -10.48 -2.68
CA VAL A 193 12.27 -10.10 -2.44
C VAL A 193 12.40 -8.63 -2.82
N PHE A 194 12.38 -7.74 -1.83
CA PHE A 194 12.64 -6.33 -2.07
C PHE A 194 14.15 -6.09 -2.22
N PRO A 195 14.63 -5.56 -3.36
CA PRO A 195 15.97 -4.98 -3.40
C PRO A 195 15.99 -3.77 -2.46
N GLN A 196 16.98 -3.72 -1.55
CA GLN A 196 17.17 -2.53 -0.74
C GLN A 196 17.56 -1.33 -1.62
N PRO A 197 17.12 -0.11 -1.29
CA PRO A 197 17.63 1.09 -1.96
C PRO A 197 19.14 1.16 -1.75
N MET A 198 19.89 1.28 -2.86
CA MET A 198 21.34 1.43 -2.81
C MET A 198 21.69 2.72 -2.04
N SER A 199 22.37 2.54 -0.91
CA SER A 199 23.12 3.62 -0.25
C SER A 199 24.19 4.15 -1.20
N PRO A 200 24.44 5.48 -1.26
CA PRO A 200 25.52 6.04 -2.07
C PRO A 200 26.93 5.66 -1.57
N ASP A 201 27.05 5.05 -0.39
CA ASP A 201 28.34 4.58 0.13
C ASP A 201 28.53 3.08 -0.10
N ASN A 202 29.42 2.80 -1.05
CA ASN A 202 29.87 1.49 -1.50
C ASN A 202 30.41 0.63 -0.33
N LYS A 203 29.55 -0.16 0.31
CA LYS A 203 29.92 -1.36 1.09
C LYS A 203 28.94 -2.47 0.78
N ILE A 204 29.49 -3.59 0.31
CA ILE A 204 28.76 -4.82 0.01
C ILE A 204 28.20 -5.37 1.33
N GLU A 205 26.90 -5.19 1.58
CA GLU A 205 26.19 -5.92 2.64
C GLU A 205 25.63 -7.24 2.07
N PRO A 206 25.77 -8.37 2.79
CA PRO A 206 25.28 -9.66 2.31
C PRO A 206 23.76 -9.66 2.23
N SER A 207 23.24 -10.15 1.10
CA SER A 207 21.81 -10.30 0.79
C SER A 207 21.06 -11.05 1.91
N GLY A 208 20.37 -10.32 2.78
CA GLY A 208 19.42 -10.88 3.73
C GLY A 208 18.13 -11.28 3.03
N ASN A 209 17.73 -12.54 3.14
CA ASN A 209 16.42 -13.01 2.69
C ASN A 209 15.35 -12.45 3.65
N ILE A 210 14.53 -11.52 3.17
CA ILE A 210 13.31 -11.07 3.88
C ILE A 210 12.20 -12.03 3.48
N ILE A 211 11.60 -12.70 4.46
CA ILE A 211 10.42 -13.55 4.27
C ILE A 211 9.24 -12.82 4.94
N SER A 212 8.30 -12.36 4.13
CA SER A 212 7.03 -11.76 4.58
C SER A 212 5.91 -12.81 4.50
N TRP A 213 5.05 -12.85 5.51
CA TRP A 213 3.85 -13.70 5.54
C TRP A 213 2.63 -12.81 5.70
N PHE A 214 1.61 -13.00 4.85
CA PHE A 214 0.30 -12.40 4.98
C PHE A 214 -0.62 -13.37 5.75
N LEU A 215 -1.29 -12.87 6.78
CA LEU A 215 -2.36 -13.55 7.54
C LEU A 215 -3.69 -12.87 7.26
#